data_AF-A0A210QSD4-F1
#
_entry.id   AF-A0A210QSD4-F1
#
_cell.length_a   1.000
_cell.length_b   1.000
_cell.length_c   1.000
_cell.angle_alpha   90.00
_cell.angle_beta   90.00
_cell.angle_gamma   90.00
#
_symmetry.space_group_name_H-M   'P 1'
#
loop_
_entity.id
_entity.type
_entity.pdbx_description
1 polymer ?
#
loop_
_entity_poly.entity_id
_entity_poly.type
_entity_poly.pdbx_seq_one_letter_code
_entity_poly.pdbx_strand_id
1 'polypeptide(L)'
;MDAGRAVQDMDAGRAVHDMDAGRAVHDMVASRAVQDMDAGRTVHDMDAGRAGHDMDASRAVQDMDAGRAVHDMVASRAVQDMDAGRAVQDMDAGRAV
;
A
#
# COMPACT_ATOMS: atom_id res chain seq x y z
N MET A 1 19.04 7.97 -10.07
CA MET A 1 18.75 9.29 -9.49
C MET A 1 17.28 9.52 -9.74
N ASP A 2 16.39 9.08 -8.85
CA ASP A 2 14.98 9.52 -8.89
C ASP A 2 14.55 9.84 -7.47
N ALA A 3 15.22 10.82 -6.86
CA ALA A 3 14.79 11.39 -5.58
C ALA A 3 13.59 12.32 -5.82
N GLY A 4 12.49 11.74 -6.33
CA GLY A 4 11.21 12.40 -6.53
C GLY A 4 10.26 12.14 -5.36
N ARG A 5 9.39 13.11 -5.08
CA ARG A 5 8.23 12.93 -4.19
C ARG A 5 7.00 12.70 -5.05
N ALA A 6 6.26 11.63 -4.80
CA ALA A 6 5.00 11.34 -5.46
C ALA A 6 3.80 11.58 -4.53
N VAL A 7 2.71 12.13 -5.08
CA VAL A 7 1.41 12.29 -4.42
C VAL A 7 0.32 11.96 -5.45
N GLN A 8 -0.60 11.06 -5.13
CA GLN A 8 -1.69 10.67 -6.03
C GLN A 8 -3.01 10.46 -5.26
N ASP A 9 -4.12 10.71 -5.94
CA ASP A 9 -5.50 10.48 -5.50
C ASP A 9 -6.29 9.91 -6.69
N MET A 10 -7.07 8.86 -6.48
CA MET A 10 -7.80 8.15 -7.53
C MET A 10 -9.14 7.58 -7.07
N ASP A 11 -10.18 7.82 -7.88
CA ASP A 11 -11.47 7.12 -7.83
C ASP A 11 -11.72 6.41 -9.17
N ALA A 12 -11.77 5.07 -9.17
CA ALA A 12 -11.90 4.29 -10.39
C ALA A 12 -12.56 2.91 -10.20
N GLY A 13 -13.23 2.41 -11.24
CA GLY A 13 -13.73 1.02 -11.25
C GLY A 13 -12.61 -0.04 -11.23
N ARG A 14 -11.45 0.26 -11.83
CA ARG A 14 -10.25 -0.60 -11.79
C ARG A 14 -8.98 0.26 -11.84
N ALA A 15 -8.03 -0.01 -10.96
CA ALA A 15 -6.73 0.68 -10.89
C ALA A 15 -5.55 -0.32 -10.89
N VAL A 16 -4.43 0.08 -11.52
CA VAL A 16 -3.15 -0.64 -11.50
C VAL A 16 -2.00 0.37 -11.41
N HIS A 17 -1.11 0.23 -10.42
CA HIS A 17 0.01 1.15 -10.17
C HIS A 17 1.33 0.44 -9.88
N ASP A 18 2.43 1.11 -10.24
CA ASP A 18 3.81 0.75 -9.93
C ASP A 18 4.57 2.05 -9.59
N MET A 19 5.38 2.04 -8.53
CA MET A 19 6.10 3.21 -8.04
C MET A 19 7.48 2.88 -7.44
N ASP A 20 8.50 3.58 -7.92
CA ASP A 20 9.81 3.73 -7.27
C ASP A 20 10.00 5.21 -6.88
N ALA A 21 10.11 5.49 -5.57
CA ALA A 21 10.29 6.86 -5.09
C ALA A 21 11.02 6.96 -3.73
N GLY A 22 11.75 8.06 -3.54
CA GLY A 22 12.29 8.39 -2.21
C GLY A 22 11.19 8.65 -1.17
N ARG A 23 10.04 9.22 -1.58
CA ARG A 23 8.86 9.40 -0.72
C ARG A 23 7.56 9.36 -1.52
N ALA A 24 6.59 8.57 -1.08
CA ALA A 24 5.27 8.44 -1.69
C ALA A 24 4.13 8.70 -0.69
N VAL A 25 3.01 9.24 -1.18
CA VAL A 25 1.72 9.35 -0.46
C VAL A 25 0.58 9.11 -1.45
N HIS A 26 -0.40 8.30 -1.08
CA HIS A 26 -1.49 7.93 -1.97
C HIS A 26 -2.83 7.72 -1.25
N ASP A 27 -3.91 7.99 -1.97
CA ASP A 27 -5.30 7.67 -1.61
C ASP A 27 -6.00 7.03 -2.82
N MET A 28 -6.80 5.99 -2.59
CA MET A 28 -7.47 5.25 -3.65
C MET A 28 -8.81 4.66 -3.24
N VAL A 29 -9.85 4.92 -4.03
CA VAL A 29 -11.15 4.23 -3.94
C VAL A 29 -11.38 3.45 -5.24
N ALA A 30 -11.54 2.13 -5.14
CA ALA A 30 -11.74 1.32 -6.34
C ALA A 30 -12.51 0.01 -6.18
N SER A 31 -13.26 -0.43 -7.19
CA SER A 31 -13.86 -1.78 -7.14
C SER A 31 -12.84 -2.92 -7.30
N ARG A 32 -11.72 -2.64 -7.99
CA ARG A 32 -10.54 -3.53 -8.09
C ARG A 32 -9.25 -2.72 -8.14
N ALA A 33 -8.30 -3.04 -7.26
CA ALA A 33 -6.99 -2.41 -7.24
C ALA A 33 -5.86 -3.45 -7.26
N VAL A 34 -4.77 -3.15 -7.98
CA VAL A 34 -3.49 -3.86 -7.88
C VAL A 34 -2.39 -2.82 -7.83
N GLN A 35 -1.41 -3.01 -6.95
CA GLN A 35 -0.34 -2.05 -6.79
C GLN A 35 0.98 -2.74 -6.41
N ASP A 36 2.10 -2.07 -6.71
CA ASP A 36 3.49 -2.45 -6.36
C ASP A 36 4.27 -1.17 -6.00
N MET A 37 5.13 -1.22 -4.98
CA MET A 37 5.85 -0.04 -4.49
C MET A 37 7.21 -0.36 -3.84
N ASP A 38 8.26 0.31 -4.31
CA ASP A 38 9.57 0.40 -3.64
C ASP A 38 9.81 1.86 -3.21
N ALA A 39 9.99 2.09 -1.90
CA ALA A 39 10.23 3.45 -1.44
C ALA A 39 10.95 3.64 -0.09
N GLY A 40 11.68 4.75 0.02
CA GLY A 40 12.34 5.16 1.26
C GLY A 40 11.38 5.57 2.40
N ARG A 41 10.16 6.04 2.09
CA ARG A 41 9.11 6.35 3.07
C ARG A 41 7.73 6.45 2.42
N THR A 42 6.73 5.75 2.93
CA THR A 42 5.38 5.72 2.33
C THR A 42 4.27 5.86 3.37
N VAL A 43 3.12 6.43 2.96
CA VAL A 43 1.87 6.44 3.72
C VAL A 43 0.71 6.28 2.73
N HIS A 44 -0.20 5.33 2.90
CA HIS A 44 -1.26 5.03 1.93
C HIS A 44 -2.59 4.68 2.60
N ASP A 45 -3.72 5.08 2.02
CA ASP A 45 -5.07 4.69 2.45
C ASP A 45 -5.88 4.14 1.25
N MET A 46 -6.77 3.14 1.41
CA MET A 46 -7.56 2.59 0.29
C MET A 46 -8.91 1.98 0.74
N ASP A 47 -9.98 2.19 -0.04
CA ASP A 47 -11.25 1.46 0.18
C ASP A 47 -11.76 0.76 -1.10
N ALA A 48 -11.81 -0.59 -1.10
CA ALA A 48 -12.02 -1.38 -2.31
C ALA A 48 -12.71 -2.74 -2.17
N GLY A 49 -13.51 -3.13 -3.18
CA GLY A 49 -14.23 -4.42 -3.20
C GLY A 49 -13.33 -5.68 -3.33
N ARG A 50 -12.20 -5.61 -4.07
CA ARG A 50 -11.18 -6.68 -4.07
C ARG A 50 -9.79 -6.21 -4.56
N ALA A 51 -8.74 -6.34 -3.74
CA ALA A 51 -7.42 -5.74 -4.01
C ALA A 51 -6.21 -6.70 -3.84
N GLY A 52 -5.04 -6.33 -4.35
CA GLY A 52 -3.76 -7.04 -4.20
C GLY A 52 -2.54 -6.11 -4.20
N HIS A 53 -1.56 -6.32 -3.31
CA HIS A 53 -0.44 -5.38 -3.14
C HIS A 53 0.84 -6.02 -2.60
N ASP A 54 2.01 -5.47 -2.94
CA ASP A 54 3.32 -5.83 -2.36
C ASP A 54 4.19 -4.58 -2.21
N MET A 55 4.93 -4.41 -1.11
CA MET A 55 5.68 -3.17 -0.85
C MET A 55 6.97 -3.38 -0.06
N ASP A 56 8.10 -2.94 -0.60
CA ASP A 56 9.40 -2.89 0.06
C ASP A 56 9.73 -1.45 0.46
N ALA A 57 9.86 -1.18 1.76
CA ALA A 57 10.09 0.18 2.24
C ALA A 57 10.95 0.28 3.50
N SER A 58 11.77 1.33 3.58
CA SER A 58 12.47 1.64 4.82
C SER A 58 11.51 2.07 5.95
N ARG A 59 10.38 2.70 5.61
CA ARG A 59 9.26 2.97 6.54
C ARG A 59 7.92 3.01 5.80
N ALA A 60 6.92 2.30 6.30
CA ALA A 60 5.56 2.26 5.77
C ALA A 60 4.51 2.59 6.85
N VAL A 61 3.44 3.26 6.42
CA VAL A 61 2.18 3.41 7.17
C VAL A 61 1.03 3.13 6.21
N GLN A 62 0.08 2.28 6.61
CA GLN A 62 -1.06 1.90 5.77
C GLN A 62 -2.37 1.88 6.56
N ASP A 63 -3.45 2.24 5.89
CA ASP A 63 -4.83 2.01 6.30
C ASP A 63 -5.61 1.46 5.09
N MET A 64 -6.56 0.55 5.32
CA MET A 64 -7.27 -0.17 4.27
C MET A 64 -8.62 -0.70 4.76
N ASP A 65 -9.68 -0.41 3.99
CA ASP A 65 -10.95 -1.13 4.06
C ASP A 65 -11.16 -1.94 2.77
N ALA A 66 -11.41 -3.26 2.89
CA ALA A 66 -11.63 -4.09 1.72
C ALA A 66 -12.58 -5.26 1.88
N GLY A 67 -13.42 -5.45 0.86
CA GLY A 67 -14.25 -6.66 0.74
C GLY A 67 -13.40 -7.95 0.66
N ARG A 68 -12.26 -7.91 -0.05
CA ARG A 68 -11.24 -8.98 0.01
C ARG A 68 -9.86 -8.56 -0.49
N ALA A 69 -8.85 -8.79 0.33
CA ALA A 69 -7.49 -8.31 0.14
C ALA A 69 -6.47 -9.45 0.08
N VAL A 70 -5.35 -9.18 -0.60
CA VAL A 70 -4.09 -9.94 -0.54
C VAL A 70 -2.96 -8.92 -0.41
N HIS A 71 -2.09 -9.08 0.58
CA HIS A 71 -0.99 -8.14 0.81
C HIS A 71 0.31 -8.86 1.19
N ASP A 72 1.42 -8.35 0.69
CA ASP A 72 2.77 -8.66 1.18
C ASP A 72 3.51 -7.34 1.49
N MET A 73 4.34 -7.33 2.53
CA MET A 73 5.09 -6.14 2.95
C MET A 73 6.41 -6.52 3.60
N VAL A 74 7.48 -5.89 3.11
CA VAL A 74 8.79 -5.91 3.75
C VAL A 74 9.14 -4.50 4.19
N ALA A 75 9.37 -4.29 5.49
CA ALA A 75 9.76 -2.98 5.97
C ALA A 75 10.68 -2.96 7.19
N SER A 76 11.60 -1.99 7.25
CA SER A 76 12.37 -1.77 8.48
C SER A 76 11.50 -1.20 9.62
N ARG A 77 10.41 -0.50 9.31
CA ARG A 77 9.34 -0.10 10.24
C ARG A 77 8.00 -0.03 9.51
N ALA A 78 6.97 -0.65 10.09
CA ALA A 78 5.60 -0.64 9.58
C ALA A 78 4.59 -0.26 10.67
N VAL A 79 3.53 0.43 10.27
CA VAL A 79 2.28 0.61 11.02
C VAL A 79 1.13 0.33 10.05
N GLN A 80 0.19 -0.52 10.43
CA GLN A 80 -0.94 -0.90 9.57
C GLN A 80 -2.24 -0.92 10.36
N ASP A 81 -3.31 -0.42 9.75
CA ASP A 81 -4.69 -0.69 10.10
C ASP A 81 -5.40 -1.36 8.90
N MET A 82 -6.27 -2.33 9.17
CA MET A 82 -7.00 -3.02 8.10
C MET A 82 -8.34 -3.56 8.60
N ASP A 83 -9.42 -3.16 7.92
CA ASP A 83 -10.71 -3.81 8.00
C ASP A 83 -10.97 -4.61 6.71
N ALA A 84 -11.26 -5.91 6.84
CA ALA A 84 -11.53 -6.72 5.65
C ALA A 84 -12.48 -7.90 5.89
N GLY A 85 -13.40 -8.07 4.94
CA GLY A 85 -14.29 -9.24 4.90
C GLY A 85 -13.54 -10.55 4.62
N ARG A 86 -12.42 -10.51 3.89
CA ARG A 86 -11.54 -11.68 3.64
C ARG A 86 -10.12 -11.27 3.28
N ALA A 87 -9.12 -11.63 4.09
CA ALA A 87 -7.72 -11.24 3.87
C ALA A 87 -6.75 -12.44 3.81
N VAL A 88 -5.63 -12.24 3.10
CA VAL A 88 -4.39 -13.03 3.17
C VAL A 88 -3.25 -12.03 3.26
N GLN A 89 -2.35 -12.19 4.24
CA GLN A 89 -1.29 -11.24 4.54
C GLN A 89 0.03 -11.96 4.82
N ASP A 90 1.13 -11.42 4.30
CA ASP A 90 2.50 -11.71 4.74
C ASP A 90 3.20 -10.40 5.13
N MET A 91 4.03 -10.43 6.17
CA MET A 91 4.74 -9.25 6.67
C MET A 91 6.07 -9.62 7.31
N ASP A 92 7.16 -9.01 6.83
CA ASP A 92 8.46 -9.03 7.50
C ASP A 92 8.85 -7.61 7.97
N ALA A 93 8.99 -7.44 9.29
CA ALA A 93 9.31 -6.15 9.90
C ALA A 93 10.47 -6.21 10.90
N GLY A 94 11.52 -5.42 10.63
CA GLY A 94 12.76 -5.38 11.44
C GLY A 94 12.64 -4.76 12.83
N ARG A 95 11.51 -4.13 13.17
CA ARG A 95 11.12 -3.75 14.53
C ARG A 95 9.63 -3.38 14.55
N ALA A 96 8.80 -4.29 15.04
CA ALA A 96 7.41 -4.00 15.41
C ALA A 96 7.37 -3.01 16.58
N VAL A 97 6.52 -1.99 16.47
CA VAL A 97 6.03 -1.18 17.60
C VAL A 97 4.57 -1.53 17.83
#